data_AF-A0A957U2P4-F1
#
_entry.id   AF-A0A957U2P4-F1
#
_cell.length_a   1.000
_cell.length_b   1.000
_cell.length_c   1.000
_cell.angle_alpha   90.00
_cell.angle_beta   90.00
_cell.angle_gamma   90.00
#
_symmetry.space_group_name_H-M   'P 1'
#
loop_
_entity.id
_entity.type
_entity.pdbx_description
1 polymer ?
#
loop_
_entity_poly.entity_id
_entity_poly.type
_entity_poly.pdbx_seq_one_letter_code
_entity_poly.pdbx_strand_id
1 'polypeptide(L)'
;MAWIDMIDEQEADGALAEWYAKLVEPWGGVDNILKIHSLNVPSLEAHYLLYKTVMYGKSPITRPQREMIAVVASAANHCHY
;
A
#
# COMPACT_ATOMS: atom_id res chain seq x y z
N MET A 1 -13.37 1.84 -1.68
CA MET A 1 -13.25 0.43 -1.27
C MET A 1 -13.16 -0.44 -2.51
N ALA A 2 -12.41 -1.54 -2.45
CA ALA A 2 -12.21 -2.44 -3.58
C ALA A 2 -13.49 -3.23 -3.91
N TRP A 3 -13.57 -3.76 -5.13
CA TRP A 3 -14.68 -4.60 -5.59
C TRP A 3 -14.56 -6.07 -5.20
N ILE A 4 -13.41 -6.47 -4.68
CA ILE A 4 -13.11 -7.83 -4.25
C ILE A 4 -13.24 -7.94 -2.73
N ASP A 5 -13.45 -9.16 -2.26
CA ASP A 5 -13.40 -9.46 -0.83
C ASP A 5 -12.01 -9.12 -0.27
N MET A 6 -11.99 -8.50 0.90
CA MET A 6 -10.77 -8.19 1.63
C MET A 6 -10.90 -8.74 3.04
N ILE A 7 -9.79 -9.27 3.58
CA ILE A 7 -9.72 -9.80 4.94
C ILE A 7 -9.34 -8.64 5.86
N ASP A 8 -10.18 -8.39 6.86
CA ASP A 8 -9.93 -7.37 7.87
C ASP A 8 -8.83 -7.79 8.85
N GLU A 9 -8.23 -6.80 9.50
CA GLU A 9 -7.06 -6.98 10.36
C GLU A 9 -7.32 -7.93 11.54
N GLN A 10 -8.57 -8.02 11.99
CA GLN A 10 -9.00 -8.87 13.10
C GLN A 10 -9.20 -10.33 12.68
N GLU A 11 -9.43 -10.57 11.38
CA GLU A 11 -9.68 -11.88 10.79
C GLU A 11 -8.45 -12.46 10.10
N ALA A 12 -7.43 -11.62 9.86
CA ALA A 12 -6.17 -12.03 9.27
C ALA A 12 -5.45 -13.06 10.16
N ASP A 13 -4.93 -14.10 9.52
CA ASP A 13 -4.13 -15.13 10.15
C ASP A 13 -2.79 -15.33 9.43
N GLY A 14 -1.93 -16.17 10.03
CA GLY A 14 -0.64 -16.56 9.48
C GLY A 14 0.20 -15.39 8.96
N ALA A 15 0.69 -15.52 7.72
CA ALA A 15 1.56 -14.52 7.10
C ALA A 15 0.86 -13.17 6.86
N LEU A 16 -0.46 -13.17 6.61
CA LEU A 16 -1.19 -11.91 6.39
C LEU A 16 -1.23 -11.08 7.68
N ALA A 17 -1.52 -11.72 8.82
CA ALA A 17 -1.53 -11.05 10.12
C ALA A 17 -0.16 -10.44 10.45
N GLU A 18 0.92 -11.16 10.17
CA GLU A 18 2.29 -10.66 10.37
C GLU A 18 2.59 -9.44 9.49
N TRP A 19 2.09 -9.42 8.26
CA TRP A 19 2.23 -8.26 7.37
C TRP A 19 1.40 -7.08 7.86
N TYR A 20 0.14 -7.29 8.22
CA TYR A 20 -0.71 -6.23 8.74
C TYR A 20 -0.13 -5.59 10.01
N ALA A 21 0.40 -6.38 10.94
CA ALA A 21 1.04 -5.85 12.15
C ALA A 21 2.22 -4.90 11.86
N LYS A 22 2.93 -5.09 10.73
CA LYS A 22 4.03 -4.21 10.28
C LYS A 22 3.55 -2.96 9.54
N LEU A 23 2.30 -2.97 9.08
CA LEU A 23 1.71 -1.95 8.21
C LEU A 23 0.63 -1.13 8.92
N VAL A 24 0.41 -1.35 10.22
CA VAL A 24 -0.50 -0.53 11.02
C VAL A 24 -0.02 0.92 11.04
N GLU A 25 -0.88 1.80 10.57
CA GLU A 25 -0.68 3.24 10.59
C GLU A 25 -1.02 3.83 11.97
N PRO A 26 -0.62 5.08 12.28
CA PRO A 26 -0.88 5.72 13.57
C PRO A 26 -2.36 5.80 13.96
N TRP A 27 -3.27 5.73 12.99
CA TRP A 27 -4.72 5.71 13.23
C TRP A 27 -5.26 4.32 13.61
N GLY A 28 -4.43 3.27 13.54
CA GLY A 28 -4.73 1.94 14.09
C GLY A 28 -5.17 0.88 13.07
N GLY A 29 -5.09 1.15 11.77
CA GLY A 29 -5.40 0.15 10.74
C GLY A 29 -4.45 0.19 9.55
N VAL A 30 -4.74 -0.63 8.54
CA VAL A 30 -3.92 -0.80 7.33
C VAL A 30 -4.59 -0.09 6.15
N ASP A 31 -3.79 0.62 5.36
CA ASP A 31 -4.30 1.30 4.16
C ASP A 31 -4.95 0.32 3.17
N ASN A 32 -6.10 0.72 2.60
CA ASN A 32 -6.87 -0.14 1.70
C ASN A 32 -6.06 -0.59 0.46
N ILE A 33 -5.06 0.18 0.03
CA ILE A 33 -4.17 -0.17 -1.09
C ILE A 33 -3.28 -1.39 -0.78
N LEU A 34 -3.03 -1.68 0.50
CA LEU A 34 -2.34 -2.89 0.94
C LEU A 34 -3.36 -3.98 1.29
N LYS A 35 -4.52 -3.63 1.89
CA LYS A 35 -5.59 -4.60 2.18
C LYS A 35 -6.18 -5.26 0.93
N ILE A 36 -6.18 -4.59 -0.23
CA ILE A 36 -6.65 -5.20 -1.48
C ILE A 36 -5.83 -6.45 -1.88
N HIS A 37 -4.63 -6.62 -1.34
CA HIS A 37 -3.80 -7.81 -1.55
C HIS A 37 -4.03 -8.90 -0.50
N SER A 38 -5.03 -8.77 0.37
CA SER A 38 -5.25 -9.71 1.49
C SER A 38 -5.43 -11.16 1.04
N LEU A 39 -6.01 -11.37 -0.15
CA LEU A 39 -6.22 -12.69 -0.74
C LEU A 39 -4.96 -13.28 -1.38
N ASN A 40 -3.86 -12.50 -1.47
CA ASN A 40 -2.60 -12.90 -2.08
C ASN A 40 -1.41 -12.18 -1.40
N VAL A 41 -0.92 -12.75 -0.30
CA VAL A 41 0.19 -12.21 0.49
C VAL A 41 1.47 -11.96 -0.34
N PRO A 42 1.89 -12.84 -1.27
CA PRO A 42 3.01 -12.54 -2.17
C PRO A 42 2.84 -11.24 -2.98
N SER A 43 1.61 -10.92 -3.41
CA SER A 43 1.31 -9.66 -4.10
C SER A 43 1.44 -8.45 -3.17
N LEU A 44 0.99 -8.58 -1.91
CA LEU A 44 1.14 -7.57 -0.87
C LEU A 44 2.63 -7.23 -0.67
N GLU A 45 3.46 -8.25 -0.46
CA GLU A 45 4.90 -8.10 -0.24
C GLU A 45 5.57 -7.41 -1.44
N ALA A 46 5.26 -7.85 -2.66
CA ALA A 46 5.80 -7.25 -3.87
C ALA A 46 5.40 -5.77 -4.02
N HIS A 47 4.13 -5.44 -3.77
CA HIS A 47 3.65 -4.06 -3.80
C HIS A 47 4.38 -3.20 -2.77
N TYR A 48 4.44 -3.65 -1.51
CA TYR A 48 5.10 -2.93 -0.43
C TYR A 48 6.57 -2.67 -0.74
N LEU A 49 7.30 -3.69 -1.23
CA LEU A 49 8.70 -3.57 -1.58
C LEU A 49 8.92 -2.53 -2.68
N LEU A 50 8.11 -2.58 -3.74
CA LEU A 50 8.19 -1.62 -4.83
C LEU A 50 7.93 -0.20 -4.32
N TYR A 51 6.81 0.01 -3.61
CA TYR A 51 6.42 1.31 -3.07
C TYR A 51 7.51 1.88 -2.16
N LYS A 52 8.00 1.10 -1.20
CA LYS A 52 9.05 1.53 -0.27
C LYS A 52 10.33 1.91 -1.01
N THR A 53 10.72 1.11 -1.99
CA THR A 53 11.92 1.37 -2.80
C THR A 53 11.78 2.68 -3.58
N VAL A 54 10.66 2.85 -4.28
CA VAL A 54 10.42 4.00 -5.15
C VAL A 54 10.19 5.27 -4.34
N MET A 55 9.47 5.24 -3.22
CA MET A 55 9.08 6.45 -2.49
C MET A 55 10.07 6.86 -1.39
N TYR A 56 10.73 5.89 -0.74
CA TYR A 56 11.60 6.14 0.41
C TYR A 56 13.07 5.76 0.16
N GLY A 57 13.36 5.01 -0.91
CA GLY A 57 14.73 4.66 -1.27
C GLY A 57 15.56 5.87 -1.70
N LYS A 58 16.89 5.70 -1.75
CA LYS A 58 17.83 6.72 -2.24
C LYS A 58 17.50 7.09 -3.68
N SER A 59 17.36 8.38 -3.97
CA SER A 59 17.10 8.88 -5.33
C SER A 59 17.62 10.31 -5.46
N PRO A 60 17.97 10.77 -6.69
CA PRO A 60 18.27 12.18 -6.96
C PRO A 60 17.07 13.11 -6.80
N ILE A 61 15.83 12.58 -6.75
CA ILE A 61 14.62 13.37 -6.52
C ILE A 61 14.09 13.20 -5.10
N THR A 62 13.64 14.31 -4.52
CA THR A 62 13.13 14.38 -3.15
C THR A 62 11.79 13.69 -3.01
N ARG A 63 11.41 13.34 -1.79
CA ARG A 63 10.11 12.69 -1.53
C ARG A 63 8.92 13.56 -1.99
N PRO A 64 8.85 14.87 -1.70
CA PRO A 64 7.80 15.72 -2.26
C PRO A 64 7.75 15.72 -3.80
N GLN A 65 8.89 15.66 -4.49
CA GLN A 65 8.91 15.55 -5.96
C GLN A 65 8.30 14.24 -6.46
N ARG A 66 8.55 13.13 -5.76
CA ARG A 66 7.93 11.84 -6.09
C ARG A 66 6.42 11.89 -5.89
N GLU A 67 5.95 12.50 -4.80
CA GLU A 67 4.53 12.71 -4.55
C GLU A 67 3.89 13.62 -5.62
N MET A 68 4.56 14.69 -6.04
CA MET A 68 4.07 15.54 -7.14
C MET A 68 3.86 14.74 -8.43
N ILE A 69 4.81 13.86 -8.77
CA ILE A 69 4.68 12.97 -9.94
C ILE A 69 3.50 12.02 -9.76
N ALA A 70 3.36 11.41 -8.57
CA ALA A 70 2.26 10.49 -8.26
C ALA A 70 0.90 11.19 -8.42
N VAL A 71 0.74 12.40 -7.86
CA VAL A 71 -0.50 13.18 -7.97
C VAL A 71 -0.83 13.55 -9.41
N VAL A 72 0.16 14.01 -10.20
CA VAL A 72 -0.05 14.35 -11.61
C VAL A 72 -0.45 13.12 -12.43
N ALA A 73 0.22 11.99 -12.22
CA ALA A 73 -0.11 10.73 -12.90
C ALA A 73 -1.50 10.22 -12.51
N SER A 74 -1.88 10.31 -11.23
CA SER A 74 -3.22 9.93 -10.75
C SER A 74 -4.30 10.82 -11.34
N ALA A 75 -4.10 12.15 -11.35
CA ALA A 75 -5.05 13.10 -11.91
C ALA A 75 -5.24 12.89 -13.42
N ALA A 76 -4.16 12.65 -14.16
CA ALA A 76 -4.21 12.35 -15.59
C ALA A 76 -4.97 11.05 -15.92
N ASN A 77 -4.96 10.08 -14.99
CA ASN A 77 -5.67 8.82 -15.11
C ASN A 77 -7.06 8.82 -14.45
N HIS A 78 -7.52 9.96 -13.91
CA HIS A 78 -8.77 10.04 -13.14
C HIS A 78 -8.85 9.02 -11.98
N CYS A 79 -7.70 8.73 -11.35
CA CYS A 79 -7.65 7.83 -10.22
C CYS A 79 -8.14 8.56 -8.95
N HIS A 80 -9.26 8.10 -8.39
CA HIS A 80 -9.93 8.76 -7.27
C HIS A 80 -9.40 8.38 -5.88
N TYR A 81 -8.87 7.15 -5.73
CA TYR A 81 -8.36 6.63 -4.46
C TYR A 81 -7.30 7.57 -3.88
#